data_AF-A0A957FBR3-F1
#
_entry.id   AF-A0A957FBR3-F1
#
_cell.length_a   1.000
_cell.length_b   1.000
_cell.length_c   1.000
_cell.angle_alpha   90.00
_cell.angle_beta   90.00
_cell.angle_gamma   90.00
#
_symmetry.space_group_name_H-M   'P 1'
#
loop_
_entity.id
_entity.type
_entity.pdbx_description
1 polymer ?
#
loop_
_entity_poly.entity_id
_entity_poly.type
_entity_poly.pdbx_seq_one_letter_code
_entity_poly.pdbx_strand_id
1 'polypeptide(L)' 'MNKIFSFLAGMMSGALVGAVSALLLTPASGEDLKADVQNRIAAAKDEFQRTFDETYQSKTAEFERMKSGG' A
#
# COMPACT_ATOMS: atom_id res chain seq x y z
N MET A 1 -18.75 2.70 16.38
CA MET A 1 -17.84 2.88 15.22
C MET A 1 -16.95 4.13 15.30
N ASN A 2 -17.36 5.22 15.97
CA ASN A 2 -16.62 6.50 15.98
C ASN A 2 -15.22 6.47 16.63
N LYS A 3 -14.94 5.52 17.54
CA LYS A 3 -13.63 5.40 18.21
C LYS A 3 -12.51 4.96 17.26
N ILE A 4 -12.82 4.03 16.34
CA ILE A 4 -11.86 3.55 15.35
C ILE A 4 -11.55 4.66 14.35
N PHE A 5 -12.55 5.43 13.96
CA PHE A 5 -12.37 6.57 13.05
C PHE A 5 -11.53 7.69 13.69
N SER A 6 -11.77 8.01 14.97
CA SER A 6 -10.96 8.97 15.73
C SER A 6 -9.51 8.50 15.90
N PHE A 7 -9.29 7.20 16.17
CA PHE A 7 -7.96 6.61 16.23
C PHE A 7 -7.22 6.68 14.88
N LEU A 8 -7.91 6.35 13.79
CA LEU A 8 -7.33 6.40 12.44
C LEU A 8 -7.01 7.83 12.01
N ALA A 9 -7.88 8.79 12.34
CA ALA A 9 -7.62 10.21 12.12
C ALA A 9 -6.39 10.70 12.93
N GLY A 10 -6.27 10.27 14.19
CA GLY A 10 -5.10 10.55 15.02
C GLY A 10 -3.81 9.95 14.46
N MET A 11 -3.86 8.69 14.00
CA MET A 11 -2.73 8.01 13.35
C MET A 11 -2.29 8.73 12.06
N MET A 12 -3.25 9.12 11.21
CA MET A 12 -2.97 9.90 9.99
C MET A 12 -2.31 11.24 10.31
N SER A 13 -2.86 11.97 11.29
CA SER A 13 -2.30 13.27 11.72
C SER A 13 -0.89 13.12 12.28
N GLY A 14 -0.66 12.12 13.15
CA GLY A 14 0.65 11.84 13.72
C GLY A 14 1.68 11.39 12.67
N ALA A 15 1.28 10.54 11.72
CA ALA A 15 2.15 10.12 10.62
C ALA A 15 2.56 11.30 9.73
N LEU A 16 1.62 12.22 9.45
CA LEU A 16 1.89 13.41 8.65
C LEU A 16 2.86 14.36 9.36
N VAL A 17 2.61 14.68 10.63
CA VAL A 17 3.50 15.55 11.42
C VAL A 17 4.88 14.91 11.61
N GLY A 18 4.93 13.59 11.87
CA GLY A 18 6.16 12.84 11.99
C GLY A 18 6.98 12.83 10.70
N ALA A 19 6.33 12.63 9.55
CA ALA A 19 6.98 12.68 8.24
C ALA A 19 7.56 14.06 7.94
N VAL A 20 6.80 15.13 8.18
CA VAL A 20 7.27 16.51 8.00
C VAL A 20 8.46 16.81 8.91
N SER A 21 8.39 16.39 10.17
CA SER A 21 9.48 16.56 11.13
C SER A 21 10.74 15.81 10.71
N ALA A 22 10.60 14.55 10.26
CA ALA A 22 11.71 13.74 9.77
C ALA A 22 12.38 14.37 8.53
N LEU A 23 11.59 14.92 7.61
CA LEU A 23 12.09 15.62 6.42
C LEU A 23 12.88 16.89 6.77
N LEU A 24 12.39 17.66 7.75
CA LEU A 24 13.02 18.93 8.16
C LEU A 24 14.27 18.73 9.02
N LEU A 25 14.28 17.72 9.89
CA LEU A 25 15.39 17.49 10.83
C LEU A 25 16.53 16.66 10.23
N THR A 26 16.28 15.92 9.17
CA THR A 26 17.29 15.00 8.62
C THR A 26 18.15 15.74 7.57
N PRO A 27 19.48 15.83 7.76
CA PRO A 27 20.35 16.77 7.03
C PRO A 27 20.70 16.41 5.57
N ALA A 28 20.09 15.37 4.97
CA ALA A 28 20.44 14.89 3.62
C ALA A 28 19.26 14.28 2.82
N SER A 29 18.02 14.40 3.30
CA SER A 29 16.92 13.46 3.03
C SER A 29 16.25 13.50 1.65
N GLY A 30 16.63 14.41 0.76
CA GLY A 30 15.91 14.57 -0.51
C GLY A 30 16.12 13.41 -1.47
N GLU A 31 17.37 12.96 -1.60
CA GLU A 31 17.77 12.03 -2.66
C GLU A 31 17.74 10.57 -2.18
N ASP A 32 18.29 10.30 -1.00
CA ASP A 32 18.32 8.96 -0.41
C ASP A 32 16.94 8.45 0.01
N LEU A 33 16.10 9.30 0.62
CA LEU A 33 14.74 8.91 0.99
C LEU A 33 13.88 8.64 -0.24
N LYS A 34 14.06 9.44 -1.30
CA LYS A 34 13.35 9.23 -2.56
C LYS A 34 13.78 7.92 -3.22
N ALA A 35 15.07 7.59 -3.19
CA ALA A 35 15.58 6.31 -3.66
C ALA A 35 15.04 5.14 -2.84
N ASP A 36 15.04 5.22 -1.50
CA ASP A 36 14.51 4.17 -0.61
C ASP A 36 13.01 3.97 -0.78
N VAL A 37 12.23 5.05 -0.85
CA VAL A 37 10.79 5.00 -1.08
C VAL A 37 10.47 4.44 -2.46
N GLN A 38 11.19 4.84 -3.51
CA GLN A 38 11.00 4.28 -4.85
C GLN A 38 11.30 2.78 -4.87
N ASN A 39 12.39 2.33 -4.23
CA ASN A 39 12.74 0.92 -4.15
C ASN A 39 11.68 0.12 -3.37
N ARG A 40 11.18 0.65 -2.25
CA ARG A 40 10.13 0.01 -1.44
C ARG A 40 8.79 -0.06 -2.16
N ILE A 41 8.40 1.00 -2.87
CA ILE A 41 7.18 1.02 -3.69
C ILE A 41 7.30 0.05 -4.86
N ALA A 42 8.45 -0.01 -5.53
CA ALA A 42 8.69 -0.97 -6.61
C ALA A 42 8.58 -2.42 -6.12
N ALA A 43 9.25 -2.74 -5.00
CA ALA A 43 9.17 -4.08 -4.40
C ALA A 43 7.75 -4.45 -3.97
N ALA A 44 7.03 -3.53 -3.32
CA ALA A 44 5.64 -3.75 -2.95
C ALA A 44 4.75 -3.97 -4.18
N LYS A 45 4.93 -3.16 -5.24
CA LYS A 45 4.16 -3.27 -6.48
C LYS A 45 4.38 -4.62 -7.18
N ASP A 46 5.61 -5.13 -7.23
CA ASP A 46 5.91 -6.44 -7.79
C ASP A 46 5.25 -7.57 -7.00
N GLU A 47 5.26 -7.47 -5.66
CA GLU A 47 4.59 -8.45 -4.79
C GLU A 47 3.06 -8.39 -4.90
N PHE A 48 2.50 -7.18 -5.03
CA PHE A 48 1.09 -6.98 -5.35
C PHE A 48 0.73 -7.53 -6.73
N GLN A 49 1.52 -7.29 -7.78
CA GLN A 49 1.26 -7.80 -9.13
C GLN A 49 1.29 -9.32 -9.17
N ARG A 50 2.28 -9.97 -8.54
CA ARG A 50 2.31 -11.44 -8.45
C ARG A 50 1.06 -12.01 -7.80
N THR A 51 0.65 -11.43 -6.67
CA THR A 51 -0.52 -11.91 -5.94
C THR A 51 -1.83 -11.57 -6.66
N PHE A 52 -1.90 -10.42 -7.34
CA PHE A 52 -3.04 -10.02 -8.16
C PHE A 52 -3.21 -10.93 -9.37
N ASP A 53 -2.14 -11.23 -10.11
CA ASP A 53 -2.23 -12.11 -11.29
C ASP A 53 -2.70 -13.52 -10.90
N GLU A 54 -2.21 -14.08 -9.80
CA GLU A 54 -2.68 -15.37 -9.26
C GLU A 54 -4.17 -15.32 -8.86
N THR A 55 -4.62 -14.18 -8.34
CA THR A 55 -6.00 -13.98 -7.90
C THR A 55 -6.97 -13.72 -9.07
N TYR A 56 -6.52 -13.05 -10.14
CA TYR A 56 -7.31 -12.83 -11.35
C TYR A 56 -7.50 -14.13 -12.15
N GLN A 57 -6.46 -14.96 -12.26
CA GLN A 57 -6.53 -16.27 -12.91
C GLN A 57 -7.51 -17.21 -12.20
N SER A 58 -7.47 -17.24 -10.86
CA SER A 58 -8.37 -18.08 -10.05
C SER A 58 -9.82 -17.58 -10.06
N LYS A 59 -10.06 -16.26 -10.01
CA LYS A 59 -11.41 -15.69 -10.04
C LYS A 59 -12.12 -15.86 -11.38
N THR A 60 -11.39 -15.86 -12.50
CA THR A 60 -11.98 -16.04 -13.84
C THR A 60 -12.37 -17.50 -14.09
N ALA A 61 -11.53 -18.44 -13.64
CA ALA A 61 -11.79 -19.87 -13.73
C ALA A 61 -13.02 -20.32 -12.91
N GLU A 62 -13.30 -19.67 -11.79
CA GLU A 62 -14.49 -19.95 -10.96
C GLU A 62 -15.78 -19.42 -11.62
N PHE A 63 -15.71 -18.24 -12.26
CA PHE A 63 -16.83 -17.67 -13.01
C PHE A 63 -17.24 -18.50 -14.22
N GLU A 64 -16.28 -19.11 -14.93
CA GLU A 64 -16.60 -19.99 -16.07
C GLU A 64 -17.26 -21.29 -15.65
N ARG A 65 -16.90 -21.85 -14.48
CA ARG A 65 -17.56 -23.04 -13.93
C ARG A 65 -19.00 -22.77 -13.48
N MET A 66 -19.29 -21.59 -12.95
CA MET A 66 -20.68 -21.18 -12.65
C MET A 66 -21.50 -20.93 -13.92
N LYS A 67 -20.88 -20.42 -15.00
CA LYS A 67 -21.58 -20.15 -16.26
C LYS A 67 -21.87 -21.42 -17.08
N SER A 68 -21.05 -22.47 -16.96
CA SER A 68 -21.25 -23.74 -17.67
C SER A 68 -22.14 -24.76 -16.95
N GLY A 69 -22.57 -24.45 -15.72
CA GLY A 69 -23.38 -25.34 -14.87
C GLY A 69 -24.81 -24.86 -14.61
N GLY A 70 -25.29 -23.81 -15.30
CA GLY A 70 -26.63 -23.26 -15.19
C GLY A 70 -27.39 -23.29 -16.51
#